data_AF-A0A2V7KE47-F1
#
_entry.id   AF-A0A2V7KE47-F1
#
_cell.length_a   1.000
_cell.length_b   1.000
_cell.length_c   1.000
_cell.angle_alpha   90.00
_cell.angle_beta   90.00
_cell.angle_gamma   90.00
#
_symmetry.space_group_name_H-M   'P 1'
#
loop_
_entity.id
_entity.type
_entity.pdbx_description
1 polymer ?
#
loop_
_entity_poly.entity_id
_entity_poly.type
_entity_poly.pdbx_seq_one_letter_code
_entity_poly.pdbx_strand_id
1 'polypeptide(L)'
;MTLGAPSLVLASVAPLMFRNSHGRHMTSLSSFRLALAAALFLALACDNSSGPGFTLDVSPDSAQLVRNDSIRLSVNALDGDGHLVTGVAVSFASDDTTIVTVTNLGVVHSGTTLGRTIVRVRSGGAITDVPVTVTGTPSNIVVTPADTAIRMTGTIQYRATVLDETGDTIRGVAVTWRSNDTSIATITGNGLATAKSKAGATFISAVYGNRVGSGVLTVLDSMIVARTNLAGRPHAAAIFANIAYVTQLDLARVARANLPSQALTANVSVGNTPTGIAFNSTGSRAYVTNQYSSTVSVVNAATNAVVDSIAVGNRPFEVIVAPGDSILYVAKIDSVYGIRLATKAIVARFAIPDAGNGIAIARDTLLYVSTHSGGTVVEFNLRTRTVGRTFAVGGVPQKIVVSPNGSELYIANESGYVQFWNIDTGLQIGSNLALPSAGYGMSRRPSNGLLYVTSAYFGGGYIYVIDPVSRTLVHSSVVGGSTRHVVFTADGSIGLVANEGGWVDFLK
;
A
#
# COMPACT_ATOMS: atom_id res chain seq x y z
N MET A 1 58.75 -47.69 -49.79
CA MET A 1 59.59 -48.17 -48.68
C MET A 1 58.70 -48.47 -47.48
N THR A 2 58.96 -49.59 -46.82
CA THR A 2 58.54 -49.99 -45.46
C THR A 2 58.80 -48.89 -44.42
N LEU A 3 58.12 -48.70 -43.27
CA LEU A 3 57.04 -49.37 -42.49
C LEU A 3 56.16 -48.25 -41.84
N GLY A 4 55.07 -48.45 -41.07
CA GLY A 4 54.47 -49.65 -40.47
C GLY A 4 53.07 -49.35 -39.83
N ALA A 5 52.79 -49.88 -38.63
CA ALA A 5 51.52 -49.76 -37.86
C ALA A 5 51.80 -49.97 -36.34
N PRO A 6 50.84 -50.02 -35.38
CA PRO A 6 49.36 -49.86 -35.41
C PRO A 6 48.86 -48.78 -34.38
N SER A 7 47.59 -48.50 -34.07
CA SER A 7 46.37 -49.35 -33.97
C SER A 7 45.06 -48.56 -34.17
N LEU A 8 43.99 -49.28 -34.54
CA LEU A 8 42.67 -48.75 -34.92
C LEU A 8 41.81 -48.26 -33.75
N VAL A 9 41.04 -47.20 -34.02
CA VAL A 9 39.75 -46.89 -33.35
C VAL A 9 38.63 -47.23 -34.34
N LEU A 10 37.58 -47.93 -33.88
CA LEU A 10 36.36 -48.14 -34.68
C LEU A 10 35.14 -48.27 -33.75
N ALA A 11 34.04 -47.62 -34.12
CA ALA A 11 32.80 -47.57 -33.35
C ALA A 11 31.72 -48.46 -33.99
N SER A 12 30.83 -49.08 -33.19
CA SER A 12 29.46 -49.45 -33.59
C SER A 12 28.62 -50.07 -32.44
N VAL A 13 27.50 -49.41 -32.09
CA VAL A 13 26.13 -49.92 -31.82
C VAL A 13 25.86 -51.26 -31.07
N ALA A 14 25.26 -51.15 -29.85
CA ALA A 14 24.24 -52.02 -29.19
C ALA A 14 24.57 -53.52 -28.88
N PRO A 15 23.80 -54.27 -28.03
CA PRO A 15 22.51 -53.98 -27.37
C PRO A 15 22.42 -54.33 -25.84
N LEU A 16 21.22 -54.65 -25.36
CA LEU A 16 20.79 -54.80 -23.95
C LEU A 16 21.39 -55.97 -23.12
N MET A 17 21.41 -55.70 -21.79
CA MET A 17 21.21 -56.60 -20.64
C MET A 17 22.34 -57.49 -20.06
N PHE A 18 22.40 -57.40 -18.71
CA PHE A 18 22.84 -58.37 -17.68
C PHE A 18 24.32 -58.57 -17.28
N ARG A 19 24.48 -58.47 -15.94
CA ARG A 19 25.43 -59.11 -14.99
C ARG A 19 26.85 -58.57 -14.81
N ASN A 20 27.20 -58.49 -13.51
CA ASN A 20 28.54 -58.28 -12.95
C ASN A 20 29.49 -59.48 -13.20
N SER A 21 30.77 -59.20 -13.43
CA SER A 21 31.89 -60.01 -12.91
C SER A 21 33.18 -59.19 -12.84
N HIS A 22 34.04 -59.47 -11.85
CA HIS A 22 35.26 -58.69 -11.57
C HIS A 22 36.44 -58.99 -12.52
N GLY A 23 37.23 -57.96 -12.81
CA GLY A 23 38.67 -58.05 -13.11
C GLY A 23 39.46 -57.23 -12.09
N ARG A 24 40.53 -57.79 -11.50
CA ARG A 24 41.27 -57.22 -10.35
C ARG A 24 42.49 -56.39 -10.75
N HIS A 25 42.87 -55.42 -9.89
CA HIS A 25 44.18 -55.25 -9.22
C HIS A 25 44.06 -54.01 -8.28
N MET A 26 44.01 -54.11 -6.94
CA MET A 26 45.11 -54.33 -5.95
C MET A 26 46.25 -53.30 -6.08
N THR A 27 46.75 -52.60 -5.04
CA THR A 27 46.77 -52.75 -3.55
C THR A 27 46.58 -51.39 -2.83
N SER A 28 46.17 -51.20 -1.56
CA SER A 28 46.65 -51.74 -0.26
C SER A 28 45.55 -51.53 0.82
N LEU A 29 45.01 -52.56 1.50
CA LEU A 29 45.41 -53.08 2.84
C LEU A 29 45.46 -51.99 3.95
N SER A 30 44.81 -52.11 5.12
CA SER A 30 44.09 -53.22 5.82
C SER A 30 42.92 -52.63 6.69
N SER A 31 41.95 -53.33 7.31
CA SER A 31 41.78 -54.72 7.75
C SER A 31 40.28 -55.11 7.74
N PHE A 32 39.95 -56.41 7.65
CA PHE A 32 38.56 -56.94 7.66
C PHE A 32 38.45 -58.13 8.64
N ARG A 33 37.21 -58.52 8.99
CA ARG A 33 36.74 -59.52 10.00
C ARG A 33 36.32 -58.86 11.33
N LEU A 34 35.28 -59.32 12.03
CA LEU A 34 34.72 -60.68 12.06
C LEU A 34 33.16 -60.74 12.07
N ALA A 35 32.66 -61.94 11.83
CA ALA A 35 31.29 -62.37 11.59
C ALA A 35 30.15 -61.87 12.51
N LEU A 36 28.99 -61.75 11.88
CA LEU A 36 27.65 -61.91 12.46
C LEU A 36 27.58 -63.20 13.30
N ALA A 37 27.36 -63.08 14.61
CA ALA A 37 27.07 -64.21 15.49
C ALA A 37 25.58 -64.20 15.86
N ALA A 38 24.82 -65.14 15.30
CA ALA A 38 23.45 -65.37 15.69
C ALA A 38 23.43 -66.09 17.05
N ALA A 39 23.05 -65.37 18.12
CA ALA A 39 22.72 -65.98 19.40
C ALA A 39 21.31 -66.59 19.34
N LEU A 40 21.22 -67.78 18.76
CA LEU A 40 20.01 -68.59 18.73
C LEU A 40 19.71 -69.14 20.14
N PHE A 41 19.09 -68.33 20.99
CA PHE A 41 18.40 -68.87 22.17
C PHE A 41 17.05 -69.46 21.72
N LEU A 42 17.11 -70.72 21.31
CA LEU A 42 15.94 -71.54 21.01
C LEU A 42 15.23 -71.93 22.32
N ALA A 43 14.56 -70.96 22.94
CA ALA A 43 13.57 -71.26 23.97
C ALA A 43 12.34 -71.86 23.28
N LEU A 44 12.17 -73.17 23.42
CA LEU A 44 10.94 -73.89 23.03
C LEU A 44 9.79 -73.44 23.95
N ALA A 45 9.14 -72.34 23.58
CA ALA A 45 7.81 -71.99 24.07
C ALA A 45 6.77 -72.61 23.13
N CYS A 46 6.09 -73.66 23.60
CA CYS A 46 4.95 -74.24 22.90
C CYS A 46 3.70 -73.35 23.08
N ASP A 47 3.66 -72.21 22.40
CA ASP A 47 2.49 -71.31 22.42
C ASP A 47 1.42 -71.70 21.39
N ASN A 48 0.99 -72.96 21.50
CA ASN A 48 -0.40 -73.36 21.23
C ASN A 48 -1.14 -73.63 22.56
N SER A 49 -0.71 -72.97 23.64
CA SER A 49 -1.53 -72.83 24.84
C SER A 49 -2.29 -71.51 24.74
N SER A 50 -3.62 -71.60 24.61
CA SER A 50 -4.49 -70.50 25.01
C SER A 50 -4.42 -70.41 26.53
N GLY A 51 -3.42 -69.68 27.04
CA GLY A 51 -3.44 -69.22 28.43
C GLY A 51 -4.74 -68.49 28.73
N PRO A 52 -5.18 -68.40 30.00
CA PRO A 52 -6.38 -67.66 30.35
C PRO A 52 -6.26 -66.25 29.79
N GLY A 53 -7.23 -65.83 28.97
CA GLY A 53 -7.18 -64.54 28.29
C GLY A 53 -7.22 -63.40 29.29
N PHE A 54 -6.05 -62.89 29.69
CA PHE A 54 -5.94 -61.79 30.64
C PHE A 54 -5.90 -60.45 29.93
N THR A 55 -6.52 -59.45 30.54
CA THR A 55 -6.55 -58.07 30.06
C THR A 55 -5.45 -57.25 30.74
N LEU A 56 -4.96 -56.21 30.05
CA LEU A 56 -4.00 -55.26 30.61
C LEU A 56 -4.70 -53.94 30.89
N ASP A 57 -4.99 -53.72 32.17
CA ASP A 57 -5.39 -52.43 32.70
C ASP A 57 -4.12 -51.56 32.85
N VAL A 58 -4.07 -50.45 32.12
CA VAL A 58 -2.91 -49.56 32.04
C VAL A 58 -3.33 -48.17 32.47
N SER A 59 -2.65 -47.64 33.49
CA SER A 59 -2.94 -46.32 34.05
C SER A 59 -1.72 -45.39 33.98
N PRO A 60 -1.85 -44.18 33.41
CA PRO A 60 -3.02 -43.68 32.67
C PRO A 60 -3.18 -44.38 31.30
N ASP A 61 -4.40 -44.38 30.78
CA ASP A 61 -4.77 -44.97 29.47
C ASP A 61 -4.26 -44.13 28.28
N SER A 62 -3.86 -42.89 28.54
CA SER A 62 -3.31 -41.91 27.62
C SER A 62 -2.44 -40.92 28.37
N ALA A 63 -1.45 -40.31 27.71
CA ALA A 63 -0.55 -39.35 28.34
C ALA A 63 -0.33 -38.09 27.50
N GLN A 64 -0.22 -36.95 28.19
CA GLN A 64 0.34 -35.72 27.64
C GLN A 64 1.60 -35.39 28.44
N LEU A 65 2.72 -35.20 27.73
CA LEU A 65 4.00 -34.81 28.31
C LEU A 65 4.40 -33.46 27.74
N VAL A 66 4.91 -32.58 28.59
CA VAL A 66 5.71 -31.44 28.12
C VAL A 66 7.10 -31.97 27.74
N ARG A 67 7.77 -31.31 26.79
CA ARG A 67 9.17 -31.62 26.46
C ARG A 67 10.06 -31.60 27.72
N ASN A 68 10.96 -32.58 27.81
CA ASN A 68 11.82 -32.89 28.95
C ASN A 68 11.11 -33.48 30.19
N ASP A 69 9.80 -33.75 30.10
CA ASP A 69 9.02 -34.42 31.16
C ASP A 69 8.94 -35.95 30.95
N SER A 70 8.50 -36.67 31.99
CA SER A 70 8.28 -38.11 31.98
C SER A 70 7.16 -38.56 32.91
N ILE A 71 6.46 -39.63 32.51
CA ILE A 71 5.38 -40.25 33.30
C ILE A 71 5.61 -41.75 33.45
N ARG A 72 5.11 -42.37 34.52
CA ARG A 72 5.18 -43.82 34.69
C ARG A 72 3.83 -44.47 34.42
N LEU A 73 3.81 -45.44 33.51
CA LEU A 73 2.67 -46.33 33.31
C LEU A 73 2.65 -47.37 34.44
N SER A 74 1.49 -47.53 35.07
CA SER A 74 1.18 -48.65 35.96
C SER A 74 0.39 -49.68 35.16
N VAL A 75 0.71 -50.97 35.31
CA VAL A 75 0.11 -52.06 34.52
C VAL A 75 -0.35 -53.17 35.45
N ASN A 76 -1.65 -53.45 35.44
CA ASN A 76 -2.26 -54.59 36.10
C ASN A 76 -2.65 -55.62 35.04
N ALA A 77 -2.18 -56.87 35.19
CA ALA A 77 -2.70 -57.99 34.41
C ALA A 77 -3.90 -58.58 35.18
N LEU A 78 -5.06 -58.67 34.53
CA LEU A 78 -6.30 -59.14 35.15
C LEU A 78 -6.81 -60.40 34.43
N ASP A 79 -7.18 -61.45 35.16
CA ASP A 79 -7.77 -62.66 34.57
C ASP A 79 -9.20 -62.41 34.05
N GLY A 80 -9.83 -63.47 33.51
CA GLY A 80 -11.18 -63.40 32.94
C GLY A 80 -12.28 -63.06 33.95
N ASP A 81 -12.01 -63.17 35.25
CA ASP A 81 -12.91 -62.81 36.35
C ASP A 81 -12.54 -61.45 36.99
N GLY A 82 -11.48 -60.80 36.49
CA GLY A 82 -11.01 -59.49 36.94
C GLY A 82 -10.01 -59.50 38.10
N HIS A 83 -9.46 -60.66 38.48
CA HIS A 83 -8.47 -60.75 39.57
C HIS A 83 -7.05 -60.46 39.08
N LEU A 84 -6.23 -59.85 39.95
CA LEU A 84 -4.85 -59.51 39.65
C LEU A 84 -3.96 -60.75 39.49
N VAL A 85 -3.42 -60.95 38.29
CA VAL A 85 -2.40 -61.95 37.98
C VAL A 85 -1.02 -61.39 38.31
N THR A 86 -0.32 -61.99 39.26
CA THR A 86 1.00 -61.52 39.71
C THR A 86 2.14 -62.27 39.01
N GLY A 87 3.32 -61.63 38.90
CA GLY A 87 4.51 -62.23 38.30
C GLY A 87 4.55 -62.26 36.75
N VAL A 88 3.56 -61.65 36.07
CA VAL A 88 3.53 -61.61 34.59
C VAL A 88 4.54 -60.61 34.04
N ALA A 89 5.30 -61.01 33.02
CA ALA A 89 6.30 -60.18 32.38
C ALA A 89 5.67 -59.16 31.42
N VAL A 90 5.77 -57.86 31.76
CA VAL A 90 5.31 -56.74 30.93
C VAL A 90 6.47 -56.17 30.11
N SER A 91 6.20 -55.82 28.85
CA SER A 91 7.12 -55.15 27.94
C SER A 91 6.49 -53.91 27.32
N PHE A 92 7.32 -52.91 27.04
CA PHE A 92 6.92 -51.61 26.52
C PHE A 92 7.70 -51.29 25.24
N ALA A 93 7.04 -50.70 24.23
CA ALA A 93 7.69 -50.17 23.04
C ALA A 93 7.00 -48.87 22.60
N SER A 94 7.76 -47.88 22.14
CA SER A 94 7.22 -46.71 21.46
C SER A 94 7.20 -46.93 19.96
N ASP A 95 6.11 -46.56 19.29
CA ASP A 95 6.00 -46.61 17.82
C ASP A 95 6.82 -45.49 17.13
N ASP A 96 7.18 -44.44 17.88
CA ASP A 96 8.13 -43.40 17.42
C ASP A 96 9.04 -42.96 18.56
N THR A 97 10.29 -43.41 18.51
CA THR A 97 11.33 -43.11 19.51
C THR A 97 11.88 -41.69 19.44
N THR A 98 11.57 -40.93 18.39
CA THR A 98 11.91 -39.50 18.30
C THR A 98 10.94 -38.62 19.08
N ILE A 99 9.68 -39.07 19.22
CA ILE A 99 8.64 -38.39 20.01
C ILE A 99 8.66 -38.87 21.46
N VAL A 100 8.80 -40.18 21.71
CA VAL A 100 8.75 -40.76 23.07
C VAL A 100 9.68 -41.97 23.19
N THR A 101 10.45 -42.06 24.26
CA THR A 101 11.14 -43.30 24.67
C THR A 101 10.48 -43.91 25.90
N VAL A 102 10.58 -45.23 26.08
CA VAL A 102 10.02 -45.92 27.25
C VAL A 102 11.02 -46.92 27.81
N THR A 103 11.20 -46.91 29.13
CA THR A 103 12.07 -47.83 29.86
C THR A 103 11.40 -49.18 30.09
N ASN A 104 12.19 -50.21 30.40
CA ASN A 104 11.67 -51.51 30.83
C ASN A 104 10.86 -51.47 32.15
N LEU A 105 10.91 -50.35 32.90
CA LEU A 105 10.14 -50.13 34.13
C LEU A 105 8.82 -49.35 33.91
N GLY A 106 8.44 -49.11 32.65
CA GLY A 106 7.24 -48.38 32.27
C GLY A 106 7.33 -46.86 32.41
N VAL A 107 8.53 -46.31 32.64
CA VAL A 107 8.75 -44.85 32.63
C VAL A 107 8.90 -44.38 31.18
N VAL A 108 7.98 -43.52 30.77
CA VAL A 108 7.81 -42.93 29.45
C VAL A 108 8.42 -41.53 29.48
N HIS A 109 9.50 -41.31 28.74
CA HIS A 109 10.19 -40.02 28.63
C HIS A 109 9.85 -39.35 27.29
N SER A 110 9.61 -38.04 27.32
CA SER A 110 9.50 -37.24 26.09
C SER A 110 10.82 -37.26 25.31
N GLY A 111 10.70 -37.33 23.98
CA GLY A 111 11.79 -37.26 23.03
C GLY A 111 12.04 -35.83 22.52
N THR A 112 12.88 -35.71 21.50
CA THR A 112 13.23 -34.41 20.91
C THR A 112 12.16 -33.85 19.99
N THR A 113 11.24 -34.66 19.45
CA THR A 113 10.25 -34.23 18.45
C THR A 113 8.87 -34.04 19.07
N LEU A 114 8.22 -32.89 18.81
CA LEU A 114 6.83 -32.66 19.23
C LEU A 114 5.87 -33.44 18.33
N GLY A 115 4.86 -34.09 18.92
CA GLY A 115 3.90 -34.87 18.15
C GLY A 115 3.10 -35.86 18.98
N ARG A 116 2.41 -36.78 18.29
CA ARG A 116 1.66 -37.87 18.90
C ARG A 116 2.23 -39.20 18.43
N THR A 117 2.40 -40.13 19.36
CA THR A 117 2.79 -41.52 19.10
C THR A 117 1.98 -42.47 19.99
N ILE A 118 2.29 -43.76 19.93
CA ILE A 118 1.69 -44.81 20.75
C ILE A 118 2.81 -45.51 21.53
N VAL A 119 2.60 -45.69 22.83
CA VAL A 119 3.37 -46.62 23.65
C VAL A 119 2.56 -47.91 23.78
N ARG A 120 3.07 -48.98 23.17
CA ARG A 120 2.45 -50.30 23.15
C ARG A 120 2.94 -51.13 24.33
N VAL A 121 2.02 -51.52 25.20
CA VAL A 121 2.23 -52.41 26.34
C VAL A 121 1.87 -53.83 25.91
N ARG A 122 2.74 -54.81 26.16
CA ARG A 122 2.49 -56.22 25.86
C ARG A 122 2.84 -57.13 27.03
N SER A 123 2.03 -58.15 27.26
CA SER A 123 2.21 -59.16 28.30
C SER A 123 1.52 -60.45 27.87
N GLY A 124 2.23 -61.59 27.85
CA GLY A 124 1.76 -62.92 27.42
C GLY A 124 0.56 -62.99 26.45
N GLY A 125 0.68 -62.35 25.28
CA GLY A 125 -0.35 -62.35 24.22
C GLY A 125 -1.28 -61.14 24.23
N ALA A 126 -1.52 -60.50 25.38
CA ALA A 126 -2.31 -59.28 25.49
C ALA A 126 -1.52 -58.03 25.02
N ILE A 127 -2.23 -57.08 24.42
CA ILE A 127 -1.69 -55.81 23.91
C ILE A 127 -2.63 -54.66 24.29
N THR A 128 -2.08 -53.61 24.89
CA THR A 128 -2.78 -52.33 25.12
C THR A 128 -1.94 -51.19 24.55
N ASP A 129 -2.56 -50.35 23.72
CA ASP A 129 -1.93 -49.18 23.08
C ASP A 129 -2.27 -47.91 23.87
N VAL A 130 -1.26 -47.24 24.43
CA VAL A 130 -1.39 -45.97 25.16
C VAL A 130 -1.02 -44.80 24.24
N PRO A 131 -1.97 -43.93 23.84
CA PRO A 131 -1.64 -42.75 23.06
C PRO A 131 -0.87 -41.73 23.90
N VAL A 132 0.30 -41.30 23.42
CA VAL A 132 1.12 -40.28 24.07
C VAL A 132 1.30 -39.08 23.15
N THR A 133 1.09 -37.88 23.67
CA THR A 133 1.34 -36.62 22.96
C THR A 133 2.42 -35.83 23.69
N VAL A 134 3.46 -35.40 22.96
CA VAL A 134 4.51 -34.50 23.47
C VAL A 134 4.28 -33.09 22.92
N THR A 135 4.16 -32.13 23.83
CA THR A 135 3.97 -30.71 23.53
C THR A 135 5.17 -29.88 24.00
N GLY A 136 5.47 -28.80 23.27
CA GLY A 136 6.45 -27.81 23.69
C GLY A 136 5.80 -26.78 24.62
N THR A 137 6.60 -26.07 25.42
CA THR A 137 6.13 -24.88 26.12
C THR A 137 6.21 -23.69 25.16
N PRO A 138 5.11 -22.98 24.85
CA PRO A 138 5.16 -21.78 24.01
C PRO A 138 6.22 -20.80 24.53
N SER A 139 7.13 -20.38 23.67
CA SER A 139 8.24 -19.48 23.97
C SER A 139 8.20 -18.22 23.11
N ASN A 140 8.01 -18.37 21.80
CA ASN A 140 7.97 -17.28 20.83
C ASN A 140 6.72 -17.36 19.91
N ILE A 141 6.37 -16.27 19.26
CA ILE A 141 5.30 -16.20 18.24
C ILE A 141 5.85 -15.48 17.01
N VAL A 142 5.89 -16.15 15.87
CA VAL A 142 6.24 -15.54 14.58
C VAL A 142 4.96 -15.17 13.85
N VAL A 143 4.85 -13.91 13.43
CA VAL A 143 3.74 -13.41 12.60
C VAL A 143 4.21 -13.26 11.16
N THR A 144 3.41 -13.79 10.23
CA THR A 144 3.70 -13.77 8.79
C THR A 144 2.47 -13.23 8.03
N PRO A 145 2.62 -12.27 7.09
CA PRO A 145 3.87 -11.58 6.73
C PRO A 145 4.39 -10.68 7.85
N ALA A 146 5.69 -10.35 7.82
CA ALA A 146 6.31 -9.48 8.82
C ALA A 146 6.05 -8.01 8.52
N ASP A 147 6.40 -7.54 7.31
CA ASP A 147 6.05 -6.20 6.82
C ASP A 147 5.18 -6.32 5.57
N THR A 148 4.10 -5.57 5.47
CA THR A 148 3.33 -5.49 4.21
C THR A 148 2.63 -4.15 4.03
N ALA A 149 2.50 -3.72 2.78
CA ALA A 149 1.70 -2.58 2.38
C ALA A 149 0.45 -3.04 1.62
N ILE A 150 -0.72 -2.52 2.00
CA ILE A 150 -1.99 -2.65 1.26
C ILE A 150 -2.60 -1.26 1.07
N ARG A 151 -3.48 -1.07 0.07
CA ARG A 151 -4.24 0.18 -0.03
C ARG A 151 -5.44 0.16 0.92
N MET A 152 -5.96 1.35 1.25
CA MET A 152 -7.25 1.52 1.94
C MET A 152 -8.32 0.60 1.36
N THR A 153 -9.23 0.12 2.22
CA THR A 153 -10.26 -0.90 1.96
C THR A 153 -9.76 -2.30 1.54
N GLY A 154 -8.45 -2.47 1.28
CA GLY A 154 -7.84 -3.77 1.04
C GLY A 154 -7.81 -4.68 2.27
N THR A 155 -7.56 -5.98 2.03
CA THR A 155 -7.42 -7.00 3.07
C THR A 155 -6.15 -7.82 2.90
N ILE A 156 -5.63 -8.39 3.99
CA ILE A 156 -4.52 -9.34 3.97
C ILE A 156 -4.63 -10.37 5.09
N GLN A 157 -4.30 -11.62 4.77
CA GLN A 157 -4.32 -12.73 5.72
C GLN A 157 -2.98 -12.86 6.44
N TYR A 158 -2.97 -12.59 7.75
CA TYR A 158 -1.86 -12.92 8.64
C TYR A 158 -1.97 -14.36 9.15
N ARG A 159 -0.83 -14.95 9.50
CA ARG A 159 -0.69 -16.25 10.16
C ARG A 159 0.24 -16.10 11.35
N ALA A 160 -0.02 -16.86 12.41
CA ALA A 160 0.83 -16.93 13.59
C ALA A 160 1.37 -18.36 13.73
N THR A 161 2.66 -18.48 13.97
CA THR A 161 3.35 -19.74 14.28
C THR A 161 3.88 -19.63 15.69
N VAL A 162 3.34 -20.42 16.61
CA VAL A 162 3.81 -20.49 18.00
C VAL A 162 4.97 -21.48 18.06
N LEU A 163 6.09 -21.04 18.63
CA LEU A 163 7.32 -21.82 18.73
C LEU A 163 7.67 -22.07 20.19
N ASP A 164 8.30 -23.20 20.51
CA ASP A 164 8.91 -23.43 21.83
C ASP A 164 10.32 -22.85 21.94
N GLU A 165 11.03 -23.11 23.05
CA GLU A 165 12.37 -22.58 23.30
C GLU A 165 13.45 -23.06 22.33
N THR A 166 13.24 -24.14 21.57
CA THR A 166 14.18 -24.60 20.54
C THR A 166 13.84 -24.09 19.14
N GLY A 167 12.67 -23.46 18.98
CA GLY A 167 12.14 -23.00 17.70
C GLY A 167 11.21 -24.00 17.00
N ASP A 168 10.81 -25.09 17.65
CA ASP A 168 9.87 -26.05 17.07
C ASP A 168 8.43 -25.54 17.09
N THR A 169 7.68 -25.81 16.03
CA THR A 169 6.30 -25.33 15.90
C THR A 169 5.32 -26.14 16.75
N ILE A 170 4.71 -25.48 17.72
CA ILE A 170 3.63 -26.05 18.55
C ILE A 170 2.30 -25.90 17.80
N ARG A 171 1.74 -27.02 17.37
CA ARG A 171 0.48 -27.05 16.61
C ARG A 171 -0.74 -26.95 17.53
N GLY A 172 -1.84 -26.43 17.01
CA GLY A 172 -3.13 -26.35 17.71
C GLY A 172 -3.25 -25.22 18.74
N VAL A 173 -2.21 -24.40 18.94
CA VAL A 173 -2.26 -23.25 19.86
C VAL A 173 -3.10 -22.13 19.26
N ALA A 174 -4.22 -21.81 19.90
CA ALA A 174 -5.04 -20.66 19.55
C ALA A 174 -4.38 -19.36 20.03
N VAL A 175 -4.29 -18.36 19.15
CA VAL A 175 -3.78 -17.01 19.47
C VAL A 175 -4.90 -15.98 19.39
N THR A 176 -4.79 -14.91 20.17
CA THR A 176 -5.67 -13.73 20.04
C THR A 176 -4.99 -12.70 19.13
N TRP A 177 -5.69 -12.26 18.09
CA TRP A 177 -5.23 -11.20 17.19
C TRP A 177 -5.65 -9.81 17.67
N ARG A 178 -4.80 -8.81 17.45
CA ARG A 178 -5.11 -7.38 17.66
C ARG A 178 -4.39 -6.48 16.66
N SER A 179 -4.91 -5.27 16.48
CA SER A 179 -4.26 -4.14 15.80
C SER A 179 -4.02 -3.03 16.82
N ASN A 180 -2.85 -2.39 16.79
CA ASN A 180 -2.53 -1.30 17.73
C ASN A 180 -3.30 -0.01 17.41
N ASP A 181 -3.52 0.31 16.13
CA ASP A 181 -4.39 1.39 15.69
C ASP A 181 -5.52 0.84 14.79
N THR A 182 -6.71 0.69 15.38
CA THR A 182 -7.92 0.23 14.69
C THR A 182 -8.53 1.25 13.75
N SER A 183 -8.11 2.52 13.81
CA SER A 183 -8.48 3.54 12.81
C SER A 183 -7.70 3.38 11.51
N ILE A 184 -6.54 2.72 11.53
CA ILE A 184 -5.75 2.34 10.33
C ILE A 184 -6.20 0.98 9.79
N ALA A 185 -6.23 -0.06 10.64
CA ALA A 185 -6.67 -1.39 10.22
C ALA A 185 -7.26 -2.21 11.38
N THR A 186 -8.26 -3.04 11.09
CA THR A 186 -8.85 -4.01 12.02
C THR A 186 -8.46 -5.44 11.65
N ILE A 187 -8.37 -6.37 12.60
CA ILE A 187 -8.10 -7.78 12.33
C ILE A 187 -9.12 -8.70 12.99
N THR A 188 -9.50 -9.77 12.30
CA THR A 188 -10.43 -10.80 12.79
C THR A 188 -9.71 -11.88 13.63
N GLY A 189 -10.48 -12.69 14.35
CA GLY A 189 -9.94 -13.82 15.13
C GLY A 189 -9.26 -14.92 14.28
N ASN A 190 -9.52 -15.00 12.97
CA ASN A 190 -8.80 -15.88 12.04
C ASN A 190 -7.63 -15.20 11.31
N GLY A 191 -7.22 -13.98 11.71
CA GLY A 191 -6.03 -13.29 11.21
C GLY A 191 -6.22 -12.47 9.93
N LEU A 192 -7.45 -12.26 9.46
CA LEU A 192 -7.72 -11.41 8.29
C LEU A 192 -7.71 -9.94 8.72
N ALA A 193 -6.65 -9.22 8.35
CA ALA A 193 -6.56 -7.78 8.52
C ALA A 193 -7.28 -7.06 7.38
N THR A 194 -7.96 -5.95 7.70
CA THR A 194 -8.73 -5.10 6.79
C THR A 194 -8.35 -3.65 7.02
N ALA A 195 -7.83 -2.99 5.98
CA ALA A 195 -7.53 -1.57 5.99
C ALA A 195 -8.80 -0.72 6.12
N LYS A 196 -8.71 0.38 6.85
CA LYS A 196 -9.74 1.42 6.97
C LYS A 196 -9.42 2.58 6.03
N SER A 197 -10.07 3.73 6.26
CA SER A 197 -9.94 4.95 5.47
C SER A 197 -8.77 5.86 5.88
N LYS A 198 -7.99 5.49 6.90
CA LYS A 198 -6.81 6.25 7.36
C LYS A 198 -5.53 5.60 6.82
N ALA A 199 -4.70 6.39 6.13
CA ALA A 199 -3.35 5.96 5.74
C ALA A 199 -2.41 5.94 6.96
N GLY A 200 -1.39 5.09 6.93
CA GLY A 200 -0.37 5.00 7.97
C GLY A 200 0.05 3.57 8.29
N ALA A 201 0.99 3.41 9.21
CA ALA A 201 1.45 2.11 9.69
C ALA A 201 0.80 1.75 11.04
N THR A 202 0.41 0.49 11.20
CA THR A 202 -0.05 -0.09 12.48
C THR A 202 0.59 -1.46 12.70
N PHE A 203 0.79 -1.85 13.96
CA PHE A 203 1.22 -3.21 14.28
C PHE A 203 0.01 -4.14 14.33
N ILE A 204 0.15 -5.29 13.67
CA ILE A 204 -0.73 -6.44 13.75
C ILE A 204 -0.04 -7.47 14.63
N SER A 205 -0.65 -7.81 15.77
CA SER A 205 -0.05 -8.73 16.75
C SER A 205 -0.89 -9.98 16.97
N ALA A 206 -0.20 -11.12 17.09
CA ALA A 206 -0.74 -12.36 17.65
C ALA A 206 -0.25 -12.51 19.10
N VAL A 207 -1.15 -12.88 20.00
CA VAL A 207 -0.90 -12.94 21.45
C VAL A 207 -1.23 -14.33 21.99
N TYR A 208 -0.35 -14.88 22.82
CA TYR A 208 -0.60 -16.08 23.60
C TYR A 208 -0.01 -15.91 25.01
N GLY A 209 -0.87 -15.88 26.02
CA GLY A 209 -0.47 -15.54 27.40
C GLY A 209 0.22 -14.17 27.44
N ASN A 210 1.47 -14.15 27.91
CA ASN A 210 2.32 -12.96 27.96
C ASN A 210 3.17 -12.71 26.69
N ARG A 211 3.10 -13.61 25.68
CA ARG A 211 3.93 -13.55 24.47
C ARG A 211 3.20 -12.83 23.34
N VAL A 212 3.96 -12.06 22.57
CA VAL A 212 3.46 -11.23 21.47
C VAL A 212 4.40 -11.37 20.27
N GLY A 213 3.87 -11.87 19.16
CA GLY A 213 4.48 -11.73 17.85
C GLY A 213 3.81 -10.59 17.09
N SER A 214 4.54 -9.80 16.31
CA SER A 214 3.98 -8.66 15.56
C SER A 214 4.55 -8.55 14.16
N GLY A 215 3.73 -8.05 13.24
CA GLY A 215 4.14 -7.53 11.94
C GLY A 215 3.61 -6.10 11.71
N VAL A 216 4.24 -5.35 10.81
CA VAL A 216 3.79 -4.00 10.40
C VAL A 216 2.84 -4.10 9.21
N LEU A 217 1.69 -3.44 9.32
CA LEU A 217 0.77 -3.20 8.23
C LEU A 217 0.78 -1.71 7.85
N THR A 218 1.27 -1.40 6.66
CA THR A 218 1.22 -0.06 6.09
C THR A 218 0.00 0.08 5.19
N VAL A 219 -0.97 0.91 5.59
CA VAL A 219 -2.10 1.29 4.75
C VAL A 219 -1.70 2.48 3.89
N LEU A 220 -1.57 2.23 2.59
CA LEU A 220 -1.35 3.24 1.56
C LEU A 220 -2.68 3.91 1.20
N ASP A 221 -2.62 5.20 0.89
CA ASP A 221 -3.78 5.93 0.38
C ASP A 221 -4.25 5.35 -0.97
N SER A 222 -5.55 5.13 -1.11
CA SER A 222 -6.16 4.67 -2.38
C SER A 222 -6.43 5.79 -3.37
N MET A 223 -6.41 7.05 -2.91
CA MET A 223 -6.68 8.23 -3.73
C MET A 223 -5.61 8.44 -4.81
N ILE A 224 -4.34 8.12 -4.53
CA ILE A 224 -3.26 8.19 -5.51
C ILE A 224 -3.14 6.87 -6.25
N VAL A 225 -3.60 6.84 -7.50
CA VAL A 225 -3.55 5.65 -8.35
C VAL A 225 -2.23 5.51 -9.10
N ALA A 226 -1.53 6.60 -9.38
CA ALA A 226 -0.19 6.59 -9.96
C ALA A 226 0.59 7.88 -9.68
N ARG A 227 1.91 7.79 -9.81
CA ARG A 227 2.85 8.92 -9.83
C ARG A 227 3.70 8.84 -11.10
N THR A 228 3.83 9.96 -11.79
CA THR A 228 4.66 10.08 -13.00
C THR A 228 5.69 11.18 -12.79
N ASN A 229 6.97 10.82 -12.88
CA ASN A 229 8.05 11.79 -12.77
C ASN A 229 7.98 12.80 -13.94
N LEU A 230 8.13 14.09 -13.63
CA LEU A 230 8.09 15.18 -14.59
C LEU A 230 9.08 16.28 -14.14
N ALA A 231 10.16 16.46 -14.90
CA ALA A 231 11.21 17.41 -14.57
C ALA A 231 10.76 18.88 -14.64
N GLY A 232 11.56 19.79 -14.06
CA GLY A 232 11.42 21.24 -14.27
C GLY A 232 10.30 21.93 -13.49
N ARG A 233 10.04 21.47 -12.26
CA ARG A 233 9.00 21.95 -11.34
C ARG A 233 7.60 22.08 -11.97
N PRO A 234 6.85 20.97 -12.03
CA PRO A 234 5.42 20.95 -12.35
C PRO A 234 4.63 21.94 -11.47
N HIS A 235 3.86 22.84 -12.09
CA HIS A 235 3.14 23.90 -11.37
C HIS A 235 1.64 23.98 -11.67
N ALA A 236 1.26 24.59 -12.79
CA ALA A 236 -0.14 24.68 -13.17
C ALA A 236 -0.56 23.48 -14.00
N ALA A 237 -1.83 23.13 -13.93
CA ALA A 237 -2.43 22.08 -14.72
C ALA A 237 -3.81 22.49 -15.21
N ALA A 238 -4.22 21.94 -16.35
CA ALA A 238 -5.57 22.01 -16.90
C ALA A 238 -5.90 20.71 -17.65
N ILE A 239 -7.18 20.32 -17.63
CA ILE A 239 -7.70 19.16 -18.36
C ILE A 239 -8.86 19.64 -19.23
N PHE A 240 -8.91 19.17 -20.48
CA PHE A 240 -10.09 19.24 -21.33
C PHE A 240 -10.29 17.91 -22.05
N ALA A 241 -11.49 17.33 -21.92
CA ALA A 241 -11.79 15.97 -22.38
C ALA A 241 -10.70 14.97 -21.94
N ASN A 242 -9.94 14.41 -22.88
CA ASN A 242 -8.85 13.48 -22.62
C ASN A 242 -7.44 14.11 -22.67
N ILE A 243 -7.32 15.43 -22.85
CA ILE A 243 -6.03 16.13 -22.88
C ILE A 243 -5.76 16.72 -21.50
N ALA A 244 -4.66 16.31 -20.88
CA ALA A 244 -4.11 16.97 -19.70
C ALA A 244 -2.83 17.73 -20.08
N TYR A 245 -2.73 18.99 -19.64
CA TYR A 245 -1.53 19.81 -19.75
C TYR A 245 -1.02 20.20 -18.36
N VAL A 246 0.31 20.19 -18.19
CA VAL A 246 1.00 20.57 -16.93
C VAL A 246 2.18 21.49 -17.26
N THR A 247 2.26 22.67 -16.65
CA THR A 247 3.34 23.62 -16.87
C THR A 247 4.61 23.23 -16.10
N GLN A 248 5.78 23.47 -16.70
CA GLN A 248 7.10 23.17 -16.14
C GLN A 248 7.89 24.49 -16.01
N LEU A 249 7.94 25.06 -14.80
CA LEU A 249 8.47 26.41 -14.54
C LEU A 249 9.88 26.63 -15.08
N ASP A 250 10.76 25.66 -14.88
CA ASP A 250 12.21 25.82 -15.12
C ASP A 250 12.62 25.45 -16.55
N LEU A 251 11.69 24.93 -17.36
CA LEU A 251 11.98 24.39 -18.70
C LEU A 251 11.30 25.16 -19.84
N ALA A 252 10.55 26.21 -19.53
CA ALA A 252 9.74 27.00 -20.48
C ALA A 252 8.83 26.09 -21.34
N ARG A 253 8.18 25.11 -20.70
CA ARG A 253 7.41 24.04 -21.36
C ARG A 253 6.08 23.76 -20.69
N VAL A 254 5.20 23.15 -21.47
CA VAL A 254 4.00 22.45 -20.99
C VAL A 254 4.08 21.00 -21.42
N ALA A 255 4.06 20.08 -20.45
CA ALA A 255 3.96 18.65 -20.67
C ALA A 255 2.50 18.23 -20.92
N ARG A 256 2.31 17.19 -21.74
CA ARG A 256 1.00 16.71 -22.19
C ARG A 256 0.84 15.22 -21.96
N ALA A 257 -0.32 14.83 -21.43
CA ALA A 257 -0.78 13.44 -21.37
C ALA A 257 -2.08 13.26 -22.18
N ASN A 258 -2.27 12.06 -22.74
CA ASN A 258 -3.53 11.59 -23.32
C ASN A 258 -4.21 10.66 -22.31
N LEU A 259 -5.18 11.15 -21.56
CA LEU A 259 -5.94 10.36 -20.60
C LEU A 259 -6.72 9.22 -21.32
N PRO A 260 -6.89 8.04 -20.70
CA PRO A 260 -6.53 7.71 -19.32
C PRO A 260 -5.04 7.34 -19.11
N SER A 261 -4.17 7.44 -20.13
CA SER A 261 -2.74 7.23 -19.92
C SER A 261 -2.16 8.31 -19.01
N GLN A 262 -1.41 7.86 -18.00
CA GLN A 262 -0.77 8.71 -17.00
C GLN A 262 0.61 9.20 -17.47
N ALA A 263 1.05 8.79 -18.66
CA ALA A 263 2.36 9.14 -19.20
C ALA A 263 2.38 10.55 -19.83
N LEU A 264 3.29 11.40 -19.35
CA LEU A 264 3.53 12.77 -19.81
C LEU A 264 4.66 12.81 -20.86
N THR A 265 4.40 12.23 -22.04
CA THR A 265 5.44 11.96 -23.06
C THR A 265 5.62 13.06 -24.10
N ALA A 266 4.62 13.91 -24.31
CA ALA A 266 4.70 15.04 -25.24
C ALA A 266 4.91 16.36 -24.50
N ASN A 267 5.55 17.33 -25.14
CA ASN A 267 5.77 18.66 -24.58
C ASN A 267 5.59 19.75 -25.64
N VAL A 268 5.27 20.97 -25.19
CA VAL A 268 5.15 22.18 -25.99
C VAL A 268 6.07 23.24 -25.41
N SER A 269 6.97 23.79 -26.22
CA SER A 269 7.78 24.96 -25.82
C SER A 269 6.89 26.20 -25.76
N VAL A 270 6.94 26.91 -24.64
CA VAL A 270 6.20 28.16 -24.37
C VAL A 270 7.19 29.24 -23.91
N GLY A 271 6.74 30.29 -23.21
CA GLY A 271 7.63 31.30 -22.64
C GLY A 271 8.21 30.89 -21.28
N ASN A 272 9.05 31.75 -20.72
CA ASN A 272 9.78 31.52 -19.48
C ASN A 272 8.85 31.56 -18.26
N THR A 273 9.00 30.54 -17.40
CA THR A 273 8.25 30.37 -16.15
C THR A 273 6.72 30.36 -16.38
N PRO A 274 6.19 29.31 -17.02
CA PRO A 274 4.77 29.16 -17.30
C PRO A 274 3.98 28.86 -16.00
N THR A 275 3.24 29.85 -15.49
CA THR A 275 2.66 29.86 -14.14
C THR A 275 1.20 29.42 -14.06
N GLY A 276 0.42 29.62 -15.12
CA GLY A 276 -1.01 29.33 -15.20
C GLY A 276 -1.41 28.83 -16.58
N ILE A 277 -2.51 28.06 -16.66
CA ILE A 277 -3.01 27.49 -17.91
C ILE A 277 -4.53 27.30 -17.89
N ALA A 278 -5.20 27.66 -18.99
CA ALA A 278 -6.63 27.44 -19.18
C ALA A 278 -6.95 27.04 -20.63
N PHE A 279 -7.93 26.17 -20.83
CA PHE A 279 -8.50 25.87 -22.15
C PHE A 279 -9.64 26.84 -22.50
N ASN A 280 -9.93 26.99 -23.79
CA ASN A 280 -11.20 27.54 -24.25
C ASN A 280 -12.34 26.49 -24.15
N SER A 281 -13.59 26.91 -24.32
CA SER A 281 -14.79 26.07 -24.14
C SER A 281 -14.83 24.81 -25.02
N THR A 282 -14.11 24.82 -26.14
CA THR A 282 -14.02 23.67 -27.09
C THR A 282 -12.74 22.85 -26.92
N GLY A 283 -11.82 23.23 -26.02
CA GLY A 283 -10.51 22.59 -25.84
C GLY A 283 -9.54 22.72 -27.02
N SER A 284 -9.94 23.40 -28.09
CA SER A 284 -9.14 23.57 -29.31
C SER A 284 -7.93 24.50 -29.11
N ARG A 285 -7.95 25.33 -28.06
CA ARG A 285 -6.86 26.23 -27.65
C ARG A 285 -6.62 26.15 -26.14
N ALA A 286 -5.35 26.13 -25.74
CA ALA A 286 -4.93 26.39 -24.38
C ALA A 286 -4.11 27.70 -24.31
N TYR A 287 -4.30 28.46 -23.25
CA TYR A 287 -3.64 29.74 -22.98
C TYR A 287 -2.73 29.57 -21.78
N VAL A 288 -1.44 29.88 -21.93
CA VAL A 288 -0.40 29.65 -20.91
C VAL A 288 0.24 30.98 -20.54
N THR A 289 0.14 31.40 -19.28
CA THR A 289 0.79 32.62 -18.78
C THR A 289 2.28 32.38 -18.55
N ASN A 290 3.13 33.19 -19.18
CA ASN A 290 4.59 33.06 -19.07
C ASN A 290 5.13 34.23 -18.24
N GLN A 291 5.36 34.01 -16.94
CA GLN A 291 5.62 35.07 -15.98
C GLN A 291 6.82 35.95 -16.37
N TYR A 292 7.96 35.35 -16.70
CA TYR A 292 9.18 36.09 -17.04
C TYR A 292 9.33 36.42 -18.53
N SER A 293 8.45 35.91 -19.40
CA SER A 293 8.33 36.43 -20.77
C SER A 293 7.30 37.57 -20.90
N SER A 294 6.49 37.85 -19.86
CA SER A 294 5.42 38.87 -19.91
C SER A 294 4.40 38.67 -21.05
N THR A 295 4.15 37.41 -21.41
CA THR A 295 3.25 37.00 -22.50
C THR A 295 2.27 35.91 -22.06
N VAL A 296 1.25 35.69 -22.89
CA VAL A 296 0.47 34.45 -22.91
C VAL A 296 0.74 33.71 -24.22
N SER A 297 1.18 32.45 -24.13
CA SER A 297 1.28 31.56 -25.29
C SER A 297 -0.08 30.94 -25.61
N VAL A 298 -0.44 30.88 -26.88
CA VAL A 298 -1.65 30.23 -27.39
C VAL A 298 -1.26 28.91 -28.05
N VAL A 299 -1.62 27.79 -27.42
CA VAL A 299 -1.32 26.42 -27.87
C VAL A 299 -2.53 25.85 -28.61
N ASN A 300 -2.33 25.31 -29.81
CA ASN A 300 -3.30 24.47 -30.49
C ASN A 300 -3.20 23.04 -29.92
N ALA A 301 -4.27 22.56 -29.29
CA ALA A 301 -4.28 21.29 -28.58
C ALA A 301 -4.26 20.06 -29.51
N ALA A 302 -4.70 20.20 -30.76
CA ALA A 302 -4.71 19.14 -31.76
C ALA A 302 -3.34 18.93 -32.41
N THR A 303 -2.63 20.02 -32.73
CA THR A 303 -1.28 19.97 -33.31
C THR A 303 -0.17 19.98 -32.25
N ASN A 304 -0.52 20.16 -30.97
CA ASN A 304 0.38 20.29 -29.83
C ASN A 304 1.51 21.33 -30.05
N ALA A 305 1.16 22.50 -30.57
CA ALA A 305 2.11 23.55 -30.92
C ALA A 305 1.61 24.94 -30.50
N VAL A 306 2.52 25.85 -30.15
CA VAL A 306 2.20 27.27 -30.03
C VAL A 306 1.88 27.82 -31.42
N VAL A 307 0.69 28.41 -31.56
CA VAL A 307 0.21 29.04 -32.80
C VAL A 307 0.15 30.55 -32.70
N ASP A 308 0.21 31.11 -31.49
CA ASP A 308 0.24 32.56 -31.29
C ASP A 308 0.85 32.96 -29.92
N SER A 309 1.21 34.23 -29.79
CA SER A 309 1.67 34.85 -28.55
C SER A 309 0.99 36.22 -28.36
N ILE A 310 0.56 36.49 -27.13
CA ILE A 310 -0.12 37.71 -26.72
C ILE A 310 0.76 38.44 -25.70
N ALA A 311 1.17 39.67 -25.99
CA ALA A 311 1.87 40.52 -25.02
C ALA A 311 0.88 41.03 -23.96
N VAL A 312 1.17 40.80 -22.68
CA VAL A 312 0.30 41.21 -21.55
C VAL A 312 1.00 42.13 -20.54
N GLY A 313 2.34 42.22 -20.65
CA GLY A 313 3.18 43.01 -19.76
C GLY A 313 3.38 42.37 -18.39
N ASN A 314 4.31 42.95 -17.63
CA ASN A 314 4.73 42.64 -16.26
C ASN A 314 4.04 41.42 -15.59
N ARG A 315 4.74 40.29 -15.58
CA ARG A 315 4.50 39.11 -14.72
C ARG A 315 3.03 38.66 -14.66
N PRO A 316 2.50 38.02 -15.73
CA PRO A 316 1.25 37.29 -15.63
C PRO A 316 1.40 36.05 -14.73
N PHE A 317 0.38 35.79 -13.91
CA PHE A 317 0.29 34.64 -13.01
C PHE A 317 -0.80 33.69 -13.50
N GLU A 318 -2.05 34.16 -13.49
CA GLU A 318 -3.22 33.33 -13.74
C GLU A 318 -4.04 33.78 -14.95
N VAL A 319 -4.82 32.85 -15.50
CA VAL A 319 -5.59 33.06 -16.72
C VAL A 319 -6.91 32.30 -16.72
N ILE A 320 -7.96 32.92 -17.24
CA ILE A 320 -9.25 32.27 -17.50
C ILE A 320 -9.83 32.78 -18.82
N VAL A 321 -10.45 31.89 -19.58
CA VAL A 321 -11.23 32.26 -20.78
C VAL A 321 -12.65 32.60 -20.34
N ALA A 322 -13.16 33.75 -20.78
CA ALA A 322 -14.52 34.16 -20.48
C ALA A 322 -15.54 33.29 -21.24
N PRO A 323 -16.76 33.09 -20.70
CA PRO A 323 -17.87 32.47 -21.42
C PRO A 323 -18.03 33.03 -22.84
N GLY A 324 -18.19 32.14 -23.82
CA GLY A 324 -18.26 32.51 -25.25
C GLY A 324 -16.90 32.76 -25.92
N ASP A 325 -15.78 32.36 -25.32
CA ASP A 325 -14.43 32.28 -25.92
C ASP A 325 -13.90 33.58 -26.59
N SER A 326 -14.47 34.75 -26.24
CA SER A 326 -14.17 36.02 -26.91
C SER A 326 -13.14 36.88 -26.17
N ILE A 327 -13.11 36.80 -24.85
CA ILE A 327 -12.22 37.56 -23.96
C ILE A 327 -11.38 36.59 -23.12
N LEU A 328 -10.09 36.86 -23.02
CA LEU A 328 -9.17 36.23 -22.08
C LEU A 328 -8.94 37.17 -20.90
N TYR A 329 -9.15 36.73 -19.67
CA TYR A 329 -8.77 37.48 -18.47
C TYR A 329 -7.45 36.95 -17.93
N VAL A 330 -6.49 37.85 -17.73
CA VAL A 330 -5.13 37.55 -17.25
C VAL A 330 -4.88 38.35 -15.99
N ALA A 331 -4.65 37.66 -14.88
CA ALA A 331 -4.25 38.25 -13.61
C ALA A 331 -2.70 38.34 -13.55
N LYS A 332 -2.22 39.47 -13.05
CA LYS A 332 -0.80 39.84 -13.03
C LYS A 332 -0.38 40.32 -11.64
N ILE A 333 0.82 40.88 -11.50
CA ILE A 333 1.35 41.35 -10.20
C ILE A 333 0.57 42.53 -9.58
N ASP A 334 -0.07 43.37 -10.41
CA ASP A 334 -0.66 44.65 -10.02
C ASP A 334 -2.05 44.91 -10.66
N SER A 335 -2.44 44.07 -11.61
CA SER A 335 -3.58 44.34 -12.49
C SER A 335 -4.17 43.09 -13.13
N VAL A 336 -5.42 43.21 -13.56
CA VAL A 336 -6.14 42.20 -14.34
C VAL A 336 -6.48 42.79 -15.69
N TYR A 337 -6.05 42.15 -16.78
CA TYR A 337 -6.35 42.57 -18.15
C TYR A 337 -7.40 41.66 -18.77
N GLY A 338 -8.45 42.26 -19.34
CA GLY A 338 -9.37 41.58 -20.25
C GLY A 338 -8.94 41.84 -21.70
N ILE A 339 -8.61 40.79 -22.45
CA ILE A 339 -8.01 40.86 -23.78
C ILE A 339 -8.96 40.21 -24.79
N ARG A 340 -9.36 40.93 -25.83
CA ARG A 340 -10.17 40.37 -26.93
C ARG A 340 -9.31 39.45 -27.78
N LEU A 341 -9.61 38.15 -27.78
CA LEU A 341 -8.78 37.13 -28.42
C LEU A 341 -8.61 37.34 -29.93
N ALA A 342 -9.67 37.75 -30.63
CA ALA A 342 -9.63 37.98 -32.07
C ALA A 342 -8.73 39.16 -32.53
N THR A 343 -8.39 40.10 -31.64
CA THR A 343 -7.63 41.32 -32.01
C THR A 343 -6.45 41.62 -31.09
N LYS A 344 -6.25 40.83 -30.03
CA LYS A 344 -5.30 41.05 -28.93
C LYS A 344 -5.47 42.39 -28.20
N ALA A 345 -6.55 43.13 -28.47
CA ALA A 345 -6.80 44.43 -27.84
C ALA A 345 -7.17 44.26 -26.37
N ILE A 346 -6.52 45.01 -25.48
CA ILE A 346 -6.88 45.09 -24.07
C ILE A 346 -8.15 45.93 -23.93
N VAL A 347 -9.29 45.26 -23.68
CA VAL A 347 -10.63 45.86 -23.60
C VAL A 347 -11.10 46.14 -22.16
N ALA A 348 -10.38 45.63 -21.16
CA ALA A 348 -10.57 45.93 -19.75
C ALA A 348 -9.21 45.98 -19.03
N ARG A 349 -9.07 46.89 -18.08
CA ARG A 349 -7.92 46.98 -17.16
C ARG A 349 -8.46 47.25 -15.77
N PHE A 350 -8.13 46.40 -14.81
CA PHE A 350 -8.48 46.57 -13.41
C PHE A 350 -7.19 46.61 -12.58
N ALA A 351 -7.13 47.47 -11.58
CA ALA A 351 -6.06 47.43 -10.58
C ALA A 351 -6.39 46.40 -9.49
N ILE A 352 -5.36 45.74 -8.96
CA ILE A 352 -5.44 44.91 -7.75
C ILE A 352 -4.28 45.27 -6.82
N PRO A 353 -4.45 45.17 -5.49
CA PRO A 353 -3.44 45.62 -4.52
C PRO A 353 -2.14 44.78 -4.52
N ASP A 354 -2.17 43.54 -4.99
CA ASP A 354 -1.03 42.61 -5.01
C ASP A 354 -1.26 41.50 -6.07
N ALA A 355 -0.35 40.52 -6.18
CA ALA A 355 -0.32 39.54 -7.26
C ALA A 355 -1.57 38.66 -7.32
N GLY A 356 -2.22 38.65 -8.49
CA GLY A 356 -3.44 37.90 -8.74
C GLY A 356 -3.18 36.41 -8.93
N ASN A 357 -3.29 35.65 -7.84
CA ASN A 357 -2.83 34.26 -7.73
C ASN A 357 -3.93 33.19 -7.90
N GLY A 358 -5.19 33.59 -7.81
CA GLY A 358 -6.35 32.79 -8.14
C GLY A 358 -7.35 33.63 -8.92
N ILE A 359 -8.06 33.00 -9.85
CA ILE A 359 -9.03 33.66 -10.73
C ILE A 359 -10.23 32.73 -10.96
N ALA A 360 -11.45 33.26 -10.86
CA ALA A 360 -12.66 32.49 -11.12
C ALA A 360 -13.79 33.40 -11.64
N ILE A 361 -14.64 32.86 -12.51
CA ILE A 361 -15.85 33.53 -13.00
C ILE A 361 -17.07 32.89 -12.34
N ALA A 362 -18.00 33.73 -11.87
CA ALA A 362 -19.33 33.34 -11.39
C ALA A 362 -20.41 33.99 -12.26
N ARG A 363 -21.49 33.24 -12.52
CA ARG A 363 -22.72 33.73 -13.17
C ARG A 363 -22.47 34.49 -14.49
N ASP A 364 -21.43 34.08 -15.22
CA ASP A 364 -20.90 34.67 -16.45
C ASP A 364 -20.58 36.18 -16.44
N THR A 365 -20.74 36.85 -15.31
CA THR A 365 -20.74 38.32 -15.21
C THR A 365 -19.88 38.86 -14.07
N LEU A 366 -19.45 38.01 -13.14
CA LEU A 366 -18.61 38.39 -12.01
C LEU A 366 -17.27 37.64 -12.12
N LEU A 367 -16.17 38.38 -12.07
CA LEU A 367 -14.81 37.84 -11.99
C LEU A 367 -14.26 38.11 -10.60
N TYR A 368 -13.74 37.08 -9.95
CA TYR A 368 -13.03 37.18 -8.70
C TYR A 368 -11.54 36.94 -8.94
N VAL A 369 -10.69 37.70 -8.24
CA VAL A 369 -9.24 37.49 -8.20
C VAL A 369 -8.73 37.59 -6.77
N SER A 370 -8.08 36.54 -6.28
CA SER A 370 -7.34 36.56 -5.00
C SER A 370 -5.98 37.21 -5.19
N THR A 371 -5.57 38.01 -4.19
CA THR A 371 -4.33 38.79 -4.19
C THR A 371 -3.39 38.25 -3.12
N HIS A 372 -2.19 37.84 -3.52
CA HIS A 372 -1.28 37.00 -2.75
C HIS A 372 -0.90 37.59 -1.40
N SER A 373 0.05 38.52 -1.36
CA SER A 373 0.44 39.20 -0.11
C SER A 373 -0.52 40.34 0.26
N GLY A 374 -1.44 40.69 -0.65
CA GLY A 374 -2.51 41.67 -0.40
C GLY A 374 -3.60 41.16 0.55
N GLY A 375 -3.75 39.85 0.75
CA GLY A 375 -4.73 39.30 1.70
C GLY A 375 -6.19 39.58 1.34
N THR A 376 -6.49 39.88 0.06
CA THR A 376 -7.85 40.19 -0.42
C THR A 376 -8.31 39.32 -1.57
N VAL A 377 -9.62 39.26 -1.77
CA VAL A 377 -10.24 38.89 -3.06
C VAL A 377 -10.95 40.12 -3.64
N VAL A 378 -10.69 40.44 -4.90
CA VAL A 378 -11.31 41.57 -5.60
C VAL A 378 -12.33 41.05 -6.61
N GLU A 379 -13.51 41.67 -6.62
CA GLU A 379 -14.61 41.41 -7.54
C GLU A 379 -14.63 42.42 -8.70
N PHE A 380 -14.93 41.96 -9.91
CA PHE A 380 -15.12 42.79 -11.09
C PHE A 380 -16.40 42.40 -11.81
N ASN A 381 -17.20 43.40 -12.21
CA ASN A 381 -18.34 43.17 -13.08
C ASN A 381 -17.87 43.20 -14.54
N LEU A 382 -18.00 42.06 -15.22
CA LEU A 382 -17.52 41.88 -16.60
C LEU A 382 -18.39 42.60 -17.64
N ARG A 383 -19.66 42.87 -17.33
CA ARG A 383 -20.60 43.57 -18.19
C ARG A 383 -20.34 45.09 -18.20
N THR A 384 -20.24 45.69 -17.00
CA THR A 384 -19.96 47.14 -16.85
C THR A 384 -18.47 47.47 -16.94
N ARG A 385 -17.59 46.46 -16.78
CA ARG A 385 -16.13 46.61 -16.69
C ARG A 385 -15.72 47.56 -15.57
N THR A 386 -16.34 47.40 -14.40
CA THR A 386 -16.00 48.14 -13.18
C THR A 386 -15.50 47.19 -12.09
N VAL A 387 -14.62 47.69 -11.23
CA VAL A 387 -14.32 47.04 -9.95
C VAL A 387 -15.58 47.09 -9.07
N GLY A 388 -15.89 45.98 -8.42
CA GLY A 388 -16.97 45.85 -7.44
C GLY A 388 -16.41 45.95 -6.03
N ARG A 389 -16.60 44.90 -5.24
CA ARG A 389 -16.13 44.81 -3.85
C ARG A 389 -14.68 44.32 -3.75
N THR A 390 -14.00 44.72 -2.69
CA THR A 390 -12.74 44.10 -2.24
C THR A 390 -12.97 43.49 -0.87
N PHE A 391 -12.78 42.17 -0.77
CA PHE A 391 -12.99 41.39 0.44
C PHE A 391 -11.66 41.21 1.17
N ALA A 392 -11.58 41.65 2.43
CA ALA A 392 -10.45 41.32 3.29
C ALA A 392 -10.59 39.87 3.77
N VAL A 393 -9.80 38.96 3.18
CA VAL A 393 -9.84 37.52 3.51
C VAL A 393 -8.72 37.14 4.50
N GLY A 394 -7.67 37.96 4.57
CA GLY A 394 -6.52 37.76 5.45
C GLY A 394 -5.53 36.73 4.92
N GLY A 395 -4.40 36.60 5.60
CA GLY A 395 -3.35 35.65 5.23
C GLY A 395 -2.83 35.86 3.81
N VAL A 396 -2.66 34.76 3.09
CA VAL A 396 -2.10 34.71 1.75
C VAL A 396 -3.00 33.84 0.86
N PRO A 397 -4.08 34.40 0.27
CA PRO A 397 -5.03 33.62 -0.52
C PRO A 397 -4.45 33.18 -1.86
N GLN A 398 -4.76 31.94 -2.23
CA GLN A 398 -4.29 31.27 -3.45
C GLN A 398 -5.48 30.93 -4.36
N LYS A 399 -5.65 29.68 -4.81
CA LYS A 399 -6.75 29.34 -5.72
C LYS A 399 -8.11 29.57 -5.07
N ILE A 400 -9.00 30.12 -5.88
CA ILE A 400 -10.40 30.32 -5.56
C ILE A 400 -11.26 29.50 -6.52
N VAL A 401 -12.37 28.95 -6.03
CA VAL A 401 -13.29 28.12 -6.80
C VAL A 401 -14.72 28.57 -6.51
N VAL A 402 -15.53 28.72 -7.55
CA VAL A 402 -16.96 29.06 -7.41
C VAL A 402 -17.77 27.77 -7.31
N SER A 403 -18.71 27.75 -6.37
CA SER A 403 -19.73 26.71 -6.22
C SER A 403 -20.54 26.48 -7.52
N PRO A 404 -21.06 25.26 -7.78
CA PRO A 404 -21.75 24.96 -9.05
C PRO A 404 -22.99 25.81 -9.35
N ASN A 405 -23.68 26.30 -8.31
CA ASN A 405 -24.84 27.20 -8.41
C ASN A 405 -24.45 28.68 -8.42
N GLY A 406 -23.17 29.02 -8.28
CA GLY A 406 -22.67 30.39 -8.22
C GLY A 406 -23.09 31.19 -6.98
N SER A 407 -23.47 30.56 -5.86
CA SER A 407 -23.86 31.26 -4.62
C SER A 407 -22.72 31.44 -3.62
N GLU A 408 -21.71 30.58 -3.67
CA GLU A 408 -20.54 30.59 -2.79
C GLU A 408 -19.22 30.66 -3.57
N LEU A 409 -18.21 31.30 -2.96
CA LEU A 409 -16.81 31.30 -3.35
C LEU A 409 -15.98 30.58 -2.28
N TYR A 410 -15.14 29.65 -2.71
CA TYR A 410 -14.21 28.88 -1.88
C TYR A 410 -12.79 29.39 -2.08
N ILE A 411 -12.03 29.54 -1.01
CA ILE A 411 -10.73 30.23 -1.02
C ILE A 411 -9.70 29.38 -0.28
N ALA A 412 -8.67 28.91 -0.98
CA ALA A 412 -7.49 28.32 -0.36
C ALA A 412 -6.57 29.43 0.18
N ASN A 413 -5.93 29.22 1.33
CA ASN A 413 -5.03 30.19 1.93
C ASN A 413 -3.76 29.54 2.49
N GLU A 414 -2.58 30.08 2.19
CA GLU A 414 -1.30 29.52 2.66
C GLU A 414 -1.14 29.65 4.18
N SER A 415 -1.91 30.52 4.83
CA SER A 415 -1.98 30.63 6.29
C SER A 415 -2.72 29.46 6.97
N GLY A 416 -2.88 28.33 6.28
CA GLY A 416 -3.34 27.06 6.85
C GLY A 416 -4.85 26.94 7.00
N TYR A 417 -5.63 27.46 6.05
CA TYR A 417 -7.09 27.31 6.07
C TYR A 417 -7.78 27.40 4.69
N VAL A 418 -9.05 27.00 4.69
CA VAL A 418 -10.03 27.29 3.62
C VAL A 418 -11.12 28.20 4.17
N GLN A 419 -11.58 29.15 3.35
CA GLN A 419 -12.76 29.98 3.64
C GLN A 419 -13.87 29.71 2.64
N PHE A 420 -15.10 29.94 3.10
CA PHE A 420 -16.34 29.86 2.33
C PHE A 420 -17.01 31.23 2.40
N TRP A 421 -17.33 31.84 1.27
CA TRP A 421 -17.90 33.20 1.20
C TRP A 421 -19.19 33.18 0.40
N ASN A 422 -20.22 33.89 0.86
CA ASN A 422 -21.46 34.06 0.12
C ASN A 422 -21.25 35.16 -0.94
N ILE A 423 -21.50 34.84 -2.20
CA ILE A 423 -21.28 35.75 -3.34
C ILE A 423 -22.26 36.93 -3.32
N ASP A 424 -23.50 36.73 -2.89
CA ASP A 424 -24.50 37.81 -2.87
C ASP A 424 -24.18 38.84 -1.77
N THR A 425 -24.03 38.38 -0.52
CA THR A 425 -23.75 39.28 0.62
C THR A 425 -22.32 39.78 0.63
N GLY A 426 -21.37 39.03 0.07
CA GLY A 426 -19.94 39.35 0.13
C GLY A 426 -19.37 39.17 1.54
N LEU A 427 -19.90 38.21 2.31
CA LEU A 427 -19.49 37.89 3.67
C LEU A 427 -18.99 36.44 3.76
N GLN A 428 -18.00 36.22 4.63
CA GLN A 428 -17.59 34.87 5.01
C GLN A 428 -18.75 34.13 5.72
N ILE A 429 -18.89 32.84 5.42
CA ILE A 429 -19.91 31.97 6.00
C ILE A 429 -19.27 31.01 7.00
N GLY A 430 -19.45 31.30 8.30
CA GLY A 430 -18.82 30.54 9.38
C GLY A 430 -17.33 30.89 9.57
N SER A 431 -16.65 30.12 10.43
CA SER A 431 -15.21 30.29 10.69
C SER A 431 -14.34 29.72 9.56
N ASN A 432 -13.04 30.03 9.60
CA ASN A 432 -12.05 29.38 8.75
C ASN A 432 -12.03 27.87 9.02
N LEU A 433 -12.02 27.04 7.97
CA LEU A 433 -11.75 25.62 8.10
C LEU A 433 -10.23 25.43 8.15
N ALA A 434 -9.71 25.11 9.34
CA ALA A 434 -8.28 24.88 9.55
C ALA A 434 -7.77 23.69 8.73
N LEU A 435 -6.58 23.85 8.15
CA LEU A 435 -5.83 22.81 7.47
C LEU A 435 -4.58 22.44 8.28
N PRO A 436 -4.09 21.18 8.22
CA PRO A 436 -2.82 20.79 8.83
C PRO A 436 -1.58 21.54 8.31
N SER A 437 -1.67 22.16 7.13
CA SER A 437 -0.61 22.98 6.53
C SER A 437 -1.22 23.95 5.50
N ALA A 438 -0.40 24.72 4.79
CA ALA A 438 -0.80 25.72 3.80
C ALA A 438 -1.82 25.17 2.78
N GLY A 439 -2.86 25.94 2.44
CA GLY A 439 -3.71 25.68 1.28
C GLY A 439 -3.23 26.47 0.06
N TYR A 440 -3.21 25.84 -1.11
CA TYR A 440 -2.69 26.46 -2.34
C TYR A 440 -3.62 26.27 -3.54
N GLY A 441 -3.57 25.11 -4.18
CA GLY A 441 -4.42 24.78 -5.31
C GLY A 441 -5.78 24.29 -4.82
N MET A 442 -6.83 24.51 -5.60
CA MET A 442 -8.17 24.05 -5.26
C MET A 442 -8.93 23.68 -6.53
N SER A 443 -9.67 22.57 -6.48
CA SER A 443 -10.64 22.20 -7.51
C SER A 443 -11.77 21.36 -6.91
N ARG A 444 -13.00 21.55 -7.39
CA ARG A 444 -14.13 20.69 -7.04
C ARG A 444 -14.14 19.49 -7.97
N ARG A 445 -14.16 18.28 -7.41
CA ARG A 445 -14.29 17.06 -8.20
C ARG A 445 -15.75 16.87 -8.65
N PRO A 446 -16.06 16.76 -9.94
CA PRO A 446 -17.45 16.69 -10.41
C PRO A 446 -18.23 15.48 -9.90
N SER A 447 -17.60 14.29 -9.82
CA SER A 447 -18.27 13.01 -9.53
C SER A 447 -18.80 12.85 -8.10
N ASN A 448 -18.18 13.48 -7.10
CA ASN A 448 -18.59 13.41 -5.70
C ASN A 448 -18.89 14.79 -5.08
N GLY A 449 -18.54 15.88 -5.78
CA GLY A 449 -18.78 17.24 -5.37
C GLY A 449 -17.88 17.81 -4.27
N LEU A 450 -16.89 17.04 -3.81
CA LEU A 450 -15.94 17.44 -2.79
C LEU A 450 -14.90 18.42 -3.34
N LEU A 451 -14.38 19.29 -2.48
CA LEU A 451 -13.23 20.14 -2.78
C LEU A 451 -11.94 19.39 -2.49
N TYR A 452 -11.04 19.39 -3.46
CA TYR A 452 -9.67 18.92 -3.29
C TYR A 452 -8.78 20.16 -3.19
N VAL A 453 -8.01 20.26 -2.12
CA VAL A 453 -7.12 21.40 -1.82
C VAL A 453 -5.71 20.88 -1.63
N THR A 454 -4.75 21.44 -2.35
CA THR A 454 -3.34 21.04 -2.28
C THR A 454 -2.56 21.92 -1.33
N SER A 455 -1.39 21.45 -0.89
CA SER A 455 -0.52 22.17 0.03
C SER A 455 0.84 22.53 -0.56
N ALA A 456 1.28 23.75 -0.29
CA ALA A 456 2.47 24.36 -0.85
C ALA A 456 3.63 24.44 0.15
N TYR A 457 4.86 24.52 -0.38
CA TYR A 457 6.10 24.75 0.37
C TYR A 457 6.45 23.63 1.39
N PHE A 458 7.22 23.99 2.41
CA PHE A 458 7.80 23.11 3.41
C PHE A 458 6.76 22.59 4.42
N GLY A 459 5.84 21.74 3.94
CA GLY A 459 4.88 21.01 4.77
C GLY A 459 4.89 19.50 4.55
N GLY A 460 5.58 19.01 3.52
CA GLY A 460 5.55 17.59 3.12
C GLY A 460 4.46 17.25 2.10
N GLY A 461 3.84 18.25 1.47
CA GLY A 461 2.93 18.12 0.32
C GLY A 461 1.68 17.28 0.60
N TYR A 462 0.55 17.95 0.79
CA TYR A 462 -0.73 17.31 1.08
C TYR A 462 -1.75 17.50 -0.04
N ILE A 463 -2.71 16.59 -0.10
CA ILE A 463 -4.01 16.84 -0.72
C ILE A 463 -5.09 16.62 0.35
N TYR A 464 -5.84 17.67 0.63
CA TYR A 464 -6.97 17.68 1.53
C TYR A 464 -8.26 17.47 0.73
N VAL A 465 -9.16 16.64 1.22
CA VAL A 465 -10.52 16.50 0.66
C VAL A 465 -11.50 17.06 1.68
N ILE A 466 -12.32 18.00 1.23
CA ILE A 466 -13.24 18.78 2.06
C ILE A 466 -14.64 18.65 1.48
N ASP A 467 -15.61 18.37 2.34
CA ASP A 467 -17.02 18.49 1.98
C ASP A 467 -17.41 19.98 2.11
N PRO A 468 -17.80 20.66 1.01
CA PRO A 468 -18.19 22.07 1.05
C PRO A 468 -19.55 22.32 1.72
N VAL A 469 -20.40 21.29 1.88
CA VAL A 469 -21.73 21.40 2.48
C VAL A 469 -21.62 21.35 4.00
N SER A 470 -20.96 20.33 4.55
CA SER A 470 -20.69 20.23 6.00
C SER A 470 -19.54 21.14 6.45
N ARG A 471 -18.68 21.58 5.50
CA ARG A 471 -17.48 22.39 5.71
C ARG A 471 -16.46 21.72 6.62
N THR A 472 -16.31 20.39 6.46
CA THR A 472 -15.37 19.56 7.22
C THR A 472 -14.28 18.99 6.31
N LEU A 473 -13.06 18.92 6.83
CA LEU A 473 -11.98 18.10 6.27
C LEU A 473 -12.38 16.62 6.42
N VAL A 474 -12.69 15.93 5.31
CA VAL A 474 -13.14 14.53 5.31
C VAL A 474 -12.00 13.55 5.04
N HIS A 475 -10.93 13.98 4.37
CA HIS A 475 -9.74 13.15 4.11
C HIS A 475 -8.48 14.00 3.98
N SER A 476 -7.31 13.40 4.24
CA SER A 476 -6.02 14.00 3.91
C SER A 476 -5.01 12.94 3.46
N SER A 477 -4.35 13.24 2.34
CA SER A 477 -3.32 12.41 1.72
C SER A 477 -1.96 13.12 1.83
N VAL A 478 -0.94 12.43 2.33
CA VAL A 478 0.45 12.91 2.24
C VAL A 478 1.04 12.41 0.92
N VAL A 479 1.52 13.33 0.08
CA VAL A 479 2.12 13.00 -1.23
C VAL A 479 3.58 13.44 -1.34
N GLY A 480 4.12 14.23 -0.40
CA GLY A 480 5.50 14.71 -0.45
C GLY A 480 5.66 15.97 -1.31
N GLY A 481 6.84 16.60 -1.22
CA GLY A 481 7.18 17.76 -2.06
C GLY A 481 6.33 19.01 -1.75
N SER A 482 6.01 19.77 -2.79
CA SER A 482 5.20 21.00 -2.74
C SER A 482 4.17 20.96 -3.87
N THR A 483 2.95 20.54 -3.53
CA THR A 483 1.85 20.42 -4.49
C THR A 483 1.32 21.78 -4.95
N ARG A 484 0.84 21.83 -6.20
CA ARG A 484 0.37 23.03 -6.90
C ARG A 484 -1.04 22.79 -7.43
N HIS A 485 -1.32 22.92 -8.72
CA HIS A 485 -2.70 22.78 -9.19
C HIS A 485 -3.20 21.33 -9.04
N VAL A 486 -4.42 21.20 -8.54
CA VAL A 486 -5.26 20.01 -8.69
C VAL A 486 -6.35 20.29 -9.72
N VAL A 487 -6.58 19.37 -10.63
CA VAL A 487 -7.62 19.45 -11.67
C VAL A 487 -8.23 18.07 -11.92
N PHE A 488 -9.46 18.04 -12.44
CA PHE A 488 -10.20 16.82 -12.76
C PHE A 488 -10.71 16.83 -14.20
N THR A 489 -10.93 15.64 -14.76
CA THR A 489 -11.80 15.46 -15.93
C THR A 489 -13.23 15.91 -15.63
N ALA A 490 -14.01 16.24 -16.66
CA ALA A 490 -15.37 16.77 -16.50
C ALA A 490 -16.35 15.78 -15.84
N ASP A 491 -16.12 14.48 -15.98
CA ASP A 491 -16.83 13.40 -15.29
C ASP A 491 -16.28 13.11 -13.87
N GLY A 492 -15.17 13.74 -13.48
CA GLY A 492 -14.46 13.49 -12.23
C GLY A 492 -13.80 12.11 -12.13
N SER A 493 -13.68 11.34 -13.21
CA SER A 493 -13.09 9.99 -13.18
C SER A 493 -11.58 9.97 -12.98
N ILE A 494 -10.87 11.01 -13.41
CA ILE A 494 -9.42 11.17 -13.24
C ILE A 494 -9.14 12.56 -12.68
N GLY A 495 -8.32 12.60 -11.62
CA GLY A 495 -7.68 13.83 -11.15
C GLY A 495 -6.19 13.86 -11.44
N LEU A 496 -5.61 15.04 -11.40
CA LEU A 496 -4.18 15.28 -11.60
C LEU A 496 -3.71 16.36 -10.62
N VAL A 497 -2.61 16.12 -9.92
CA VAL A 497 -1.93 17.08 -9.05
C VAL A 497 -0.50 17.29 -9.51
N ALA A 498 -0.19 18.53 -9.88
CA ALA A 498 1.19 18.94 -10.17
C ALA A 498 1.98 19.13 -8.87
N ASN A 499 3.25 18.72 -8.84
CA ASN A 499 4.11 18.84 -7.68
C ASN A 499 5.51 19.36 -8.07
N GLU A 500 5.95 20.46 -7.45
CA GLU A 500 7.27 21.03 -7.71
C GLU A 500 8.43 20.09 -7.33
N GLY A 501 8.18 19.05 -6.54
CA GLY A 501 9.15 17.99 -6.27
C GLY A 501 9.62 17.21 -7.52
N GLY A 502 9.00 17.43 -8.69
CA GLY A 502 9.42 16.84 -9.96
C GLY A 502 8.55 15.67 -10.40
N TRP A 503 7.27 15.68 -10.06
CA TRP A 503 6.32 14.65 -10.47
C TRP A 503 4.89 15.18 -10.56
N VAL A 504 4.01 14.31 -11.06
CA VAL A 504 2.57 14.49 -11.13
C VAL A 504 1.90 13.27 -10.50
N ASP A 505 0.98 13.52 -9.56
CA ASP A 505 0.17 12.49 -8.93
C ASP A 505 -1.20 12.40 -9.62
N PHE A 506 -1.64 11.19 -9.95
CA PHE A 506 -2.94 10.93 -10.56
C PHE A 506 -3.94 10.41 -9.54
N LEU A 507 -5.13 11.00 -9.53
CA LEU A 507 -6.21 10.71 -8.58
C LEU A 507 -7.31 9.89 -9.23
N LYS A 508 -8.01 9.06 -8.44
CA LYS A 508 -9.24 8.36 -8.82
C LYS A 508 -10.29 8.43 -7.71
#